data_AF-A0A524L8T1-F1
#
_entry.id   AF-A0A524L8T1-F1
#
_cell.length_a   1.000
_cell.length_b   1.000
_cell.length_c   1.000
_cell.angle_alpha   90.00
_cell.angle_beta   90.00
_cell.angle_gamma   90.00
#
_symmetry.space_group_name_H-M   'P 1'
#
loop_
_entity.id
_entity.type
_entity.pdbx_description
1 polymer ?
#
loop_
_entity_poly.entity_id
_entity_poly.type
_entity_poly.pdbx_seq_one_letter_code
_entity_poly.pdbx_strand_id
1 'polypeptide(L)'
;MTNHPHIPKNHRGDEPENTSAKTIERNPKRMIANILDPFLALSSDIIINITNAFIKAWGNSETVMYFVYIIETEDGTYYTGMTNDIARRMSEHLSNTSRSATYLRTHKPKYVVYSCECKTRGDAVSLENRLKRDYTFKMECVGPRRDIREVIDSELSYK
;
A
#
# COMPACT_ATOMS: atom_id res chain seq x y z
N MET A 1 59.42 -19.28 -11.64
CA MET A 1 58.67 -19.74 -12.83
C MET A 1 57.40 -20.38 -12.35
N THR A 2 56.25 -19.68 -12.46
CA THR A 2 54.88 -20.26 -12.54
C THR A 2 53.84 -19.13 -12.61
N ASN A 3 53.48 -18.80 -13.85
CA ASN A 3 52.21 -18.32 -14.40
C ASN A 3 51.23 -17.51 -13.53
N HIS A 4 51.22 -16.20 -13.78
CA HIS A 4 50.05 -15.34 -13.60
C HIS A 4 48.97 -15.65 -14.67
N PRO A 5 47.68 -15.78 -14.31
CA PRO A 5 46.61 -15.79 -15.30
C PRO A 5 46.30 -14.36 -15.78
N HIS A 6 46.45 -14.16 -17.08
CA HIS A 6 46.13 -12.96 -17.84
C HIS A 6 44.61 -12.81 -17.98
N ILE A 7 44.05 -11.73 -17.45
CA ILE A 7 42.66 -11.33 -17.70
C ILE A 7 42.59 -10.69 -19.09
N PRO A 8 41.73 -11.14 -20.03
CA PRO A 8 41.52 -10.42 -21.28
C PRO A 8 40.62 -9.20 -21.04
N LYS A 9 41.10 -8.03 -21.46
CA LYS A 9 40.29 -6.82 -21.61
C LYS A 9 39.49 -6.95 -22.90
N ASN A 10 38.16 -6.90 -22.84
CA ASN A 10 37.34 -6.70 -24.03
C ASN A 10 36.78 -5.27 -24.03
N HIS A 11 37.01 -4.58 -25.15
CA HIS A 11 36.58 -3.21 -25.40
C HIS A 11 35.51 -3.22 -26.50
N ARG A 12 34.45 -2.46 -26.24
CA ARG A 12 33.52 -1.78 -27.18
C ARG A 12 32.58 -2.65 -28.02
N GLY A 13 31.30 -2.29 -27.90
CA GLY A 13 30.20 -2.75 -28.73
C GLY A 13 28.88 -2.36 -28.10
N ASP A 14 28.55 -1.07 -28.23
CA ASP A 14 27.20 -0.50 -28.34
C ASP A 14 26.24 -0.63 -27.15
N GLU A 15 26.29 0.36 -26.25
CA GLU A 15 25.11 0.80 -25.52
C GLU A 15 24.15 1.50 -26.51
N PRO A 16 22.91 1.02 -26.72
CA PRO A 16 21.87 1.89 -27.25
C PRO A 16 21.41 2.82 -26.13
N GLU A 17 22.01 4.00 -26.15
CA GLU A 17 21.35 5.30 -26.09
C GLU A 17 20.04 5.37 -25.28
N ASN A 18 20.19 5.98 -24.10
CA ASN A 18 19.18 6.72 -23.35
C ASN A 18 18.17 7.45 -24.26
N THR A 19 17.05 6.78 -24.58
CA THR A 19 15.82 7.47 -24.95
C THR A 19 15.07 7.79 -23.67
N SER A 20 15.36 8.97 -23.14
CA SER A 20 14.53 9.61 -22.13
C SER A 20 13.10 9.80 -22.64
N ALA A 21 12.18 9.45 -21.74
CA ALA A 21 10.91 10.14 -21.51
C ALA A 21 9.81 10.03 -22.57
N LYS A 22 9.00 9.00 -22.42
CA LYS A 22 7.62 9.21 -21.92
C LYS A 22 7.05 7.89 -21.40
N THR A 23 7.43 7.54 -20.18
CA THR A 23 6.52 6.75 -19.34
C THR A 23 5.27 7.61 -19.23
N ILE A 24 4.21 7.24 -19.95
CA ILE A 24 2.90 7.84 -19.79
C ILE A 24 2.53 7.56 -18.34
N GLU A 25 2.72 8.55 -17.48
CA GLU A 25 2.25 8.54 -16.10
C GLU A 25 0.73 8.40 -16.19
N ARG A 26 0.22 7.17 -16.08
CA ARG A 26 -1.22 6.85 -16.09
C ARG A 26 -1.83 7.26 -14.76
N ASN A 27 -1.60 8.51 -14.35
CA ASN A 27 -2.31 9.12 -13.25
C ASN A 27 -3.56 9.79 -13.85
N PRO A 28 -4.74 9.16 -13.77
CA PRO A 28 -5.94 9.68 -14.39
C PRO A 28 -6.23 11.10 -13.89
N LYS A 29 -6.00 11.39 -12.59
CA LYS A 29 -6.22 12.71 -11.96
C LYS A 29 -5.41 13.84 -12.62
N ARG A 30 -4.20 13.57 -13.11
CA ARG A 30 -3.39 14.56 -13.85
C ARG A 30 -3.80 14.72 -15.31
N MET A 31 -4.30 13.67 -15.95
CA MET A 31 -4.85 13.75 -17.31
C MET A 31 -6.16 14.51 -17.36
N ILE A 32 -7.08 14.28 -16.41
CA ILE A 32 -8.35 15.03 -16.33
C ILE A 32 -8.12 16.51 -16.01
N ALA A 33 -7.16 16.87 -15.13
CA ALA A 33 -6.83 18.27 -14.88
C ALA A 33 -6.37 18.99 -16.16
N ASN A 34 -5.39 18.43 -16.88
CA ASN A 34 -4.83 19.04 -18.09
C ASN A 34 -5.82 19.15 -19.27
N ILE A 35 -6.91 18.37 -19.28
CA ILE A 35 -7.94 18.39 -20.34
C ILE A 35 -9.15 19.26 -19.93
N LEU A 36 -9.49 19.31 -18.65
CA LEU A 36 -10.71 19.98 -18.15
C LEU A 36 -10.46 21.41 -17.64
N ASP A 37 -9.22 21.80 -17.35
CA ASP A 37 -8.88 23.16 -16.90
C ASP A 37 -9.36 24.28 -17.86
N PRO A 38 -9.37 24.13 -19.20
CA PRO A 38 -9.93 25.14 -20.10
C PRO A 38 -11.46 25.32 -19.97
N PHE A 39 -12.16 24.37 -19.33
CA PHE A 39 -13.62 24.27 -19.37
C PHE A 39 -14.29 24.39 -17.99
N LEU A 40 -13.54 24.20 -16.90
CA LEU A 40 -13.98 24.46 -15.52
C LEU A 40 -14.33 25.94 -15.25
N ALA A 41 -13.88 26.85 -16.11
CA ALA A 41 -14.16 28.29 -16.01
C ALA A 41 -15.53 28.72 -16.56
N LEU A 42 -16.25 27.85 -17.28
CA LEU A 42 -17.61 28.14 -17.75
C LEU A 42 -18.63 27.45 -16.84
N SER A 43 -19.21 28.23 -15.93
CA SER A 43 -20.34 27.84 -15.08
C SER A 43 -21.60 27.62 -15.95
N SER A 44 -21.72 26.44 -16.55
CA SER A 44 -23.00 25.97 -17.11
C SER A 44 -23.23 24.52 -16.72
N ASP A 45 -24.46 24.22 -16.29
CA ASP A 45 -24.87 22.91 -15.76
C ASP A 45 -24.63 21.75 -16.75
N ILE A 46 -24.56 22.07 -18.05
CA ILE A 46 -24.29 21.13 -19.14
C ILE A 46 -22.86 20.59 -19.04
N ILE A 47 -21.87 21.46 -18.76
CA ILE A 47 -20.47 21.07 -18.69
C ILE A 47 -20.25 20.14 -17.50
N ILE A 48 -20.81 20.49 -16.33
CA ILE A 48 -20.71 19.70 -15.11
C ILE A 48 -21.28 18.29 -15.32
N ASN A 49 -22.44 18.18 -15.99
CA ASN A 49 -23.06 16.89 -16.26
C ASN A 49 -22.25 16.02 -17.23
N ILE A 50 -21.66 16.62 -18.27
CA ILE A 50 -20.77 15.91 -19.21
C ILE A 50 -19.51 15.45 -18.48
N THR A 51 -18.86 16.32 -17.70
CA THR A 51 -17.68 15.97 -16.91
C THR A 51 -17.96 14.83 -15.94
N ASN A 52 -19.09 14.86 -15.23
CA ASN A 52 -19.51 13.78 -14.33
C ASN A 52 -19.81 12.46 -15.07
N ALA A 53 -20.44 12.53 -16.24
CA ALA A 53 -20.69 11.37 -17.09
C ALA A 53 -19.38 10.75 -17.62
N PHE A 54 -18.41 11.58 -18.01
CA PHE A 54 -17.08 11.14 -18.42
C PHE A 54 -16.33 10.47 -17.26
N ILE A 55 -16.29 11.08 -16.08
CA ILE A 55 -15.66 10.50 -14.87
C ILE A 55 -16.31 9.15 -14.51
N LYS A 56 -17.65 9.06 -14.59
CA LYS A 56 -18.40 7.83 -14.30
C LYS A 56 -18.15 6.75 -15.34
N ALA A 57 -18.06 7.11 -16.63
CA ALA A 57 -17.79 6.18 -17.73
C ALA A 57 -16.33 5.69 -17.76
N TRP A 58 -15.38 6.53 -17.35
CA TRP A 58 -13.98 6.16 -17.23
C TRP A 58 -13.65 5.36 -15.97
N GLY A 59 -14.63 5.20 -15.08
CA GLY A 59 -14.46 4.55 -13.79
C GLY A 59 -13.55 5.37 -12.89
N ASN A 60 -13.99 5.60 -11.65
CA ASN A 60 -13.03 5.92 -10.60
C ASN A 60 -12.14 4.69 -10.42
N SER A 61 -11.04 4.62 -11.17
CA SER A 61 -9.98 3.63 -10.96
C SER A 61 -9.18 4.06 -9.73
N GLU A 62 -9.87 4.12 -8.60
CA GLU A 62 -9.24 4.11 -7.29
C GLU A 62 -8.65 2.71 -7.15
N THR A 63 -7.34 2.59 -7.37
CA THR A 63 -6.62 1.33 -7.15
C THR A 63 -6.71 0.99 -5.67
N VAL A 64 -7.51 -0.02 -5.31
CA VAL A 64 -7.69 -0.46 -3.93
C VAL A 64 -6.36 -0.98 -3.38
N MET A 65 -5.77 -0.25 -2.43
CA MET A 65 -4.58 -0.66 -1.70
C MET A 65 -4.93 -1.72 -0.65
N TYR A 66 -4.04 -2.68 -0.44
CA TYR A 66 -4.12 -3.65 0.64
C TYR A 66 -3.03 -3.37 1.67
N PHE A 67 -3.28 -3.73 2.92
CA PHE A 67 -2.38 -3.57 4.03
C PHE A 67 -2.22 -4.90 4.74
N VAL A 68 -0.98 -5.27 5.04
CA VAL A 68 -0.65 -6.37 5.94
C VAL A 68 -0.07 -5.78 7.22
N TYR A 69 -0.50 -6.26 8.38
CA TYR A 69 -0.10 -5.69 9.67
C TYR A 69 0.21 -6.76 10.71
N ILE A 70 1.01 -6.37 11.71
CA ILE A 70 1.24 -7.12 12.93
C ILE A 70 0.80 -6.27 14.12
N ILE A 71 -0.04 -6.86 14.97
CA ILE A 71 -0.49 -6.29 16.23
C ILE A 71 0.23 -7.03 17.36
N GLU A 72 0.83 -6.27 18.28
CA GLU A 72 1.24 -6.74 19.59
C GLU A 72 0.07 -6.54 20.56
N THR A 73 -0.27 -7.59 21.29
CA THR A 73 -1.35 -7.58 22.28
C THR A 73 -0.81 -7.21 23.67
N GLU A 74 -1.71 -6.98 24.63
CA GLU A 74 -1.33 -6.66 26.01
C GLU A 74 -0.52 -7.75 26.71
N ASP A 75 -0.69 -9.01 26.31
CA ASP A 75 0.07 -10.18 26.78
C ASP A 75 1.41 -10.38 26.05
N GLY A 76 1.78 -9.48 25.12
CA GLY A 76 3.05 -9.53 24.40
C GLY A 76 3.09 -10.55 23.26
N THR A 77 1.94 -11.11 22.87
CA THR A 77 1.82 -11.99 21.71
C THR A 77 1.54 -11.20 20.44
N TYR A 78 1.75 -11.84 19.28
CA TYR A 78 1.64 -11.17 17.98
C TYR A 78 0.53 -11.78 17.12
N TYR A 79 -0.38 -10.93 16.68
CA TYR A 79 -1.41 -11.25 15.69
C TYR A 79 -1.04 -10.68 14.33
N THR A 80 -1.29 -11.43 13.26
CA THR A 80 -1.04 -11.00 11.87
C THR A 80 -2.36 -11.03 11.09
N GLY A 81 -2.63 -9.97 10.33
CA GLY A 81 -3.80 -9.89 9.47
C GLY A 81 -3.57 -8.97 8.27
N MET A 82 -4.57 -8.92 7.39
CA MET A 82 -4.60 -8.02 6.25
C MET A 82 -5.97 -7.35 6.10
N THR A 83 -6.01 -6.20 5.41
CA THR A 83 -7.23 -5.43 5.14
C THR A 83 -7.00 -4.48 3.97
N ASN A 84 -8.06 -3.99 3.33
CA ASN A 84 -8.00 -2.86 2.39
C ASN A 84 -8.37 -1.51 3.04
N ASP A 85 -8.74 -1.54 4.31
CA ASP A 85 -9.01 -0.36 5.12
C ASP A 85 -8.45 -0.61 6.53
N ILE A 86 -7.27 -0.01 6.81
CA ILE A 86 -6.55 -0.24 8.06
C ILE A 86 -7.23 0.45 9.24
N ALA A 87 -7.67 1.70 9.08
CA ALA A 87 -8.36 2.47 10.13
C ALA A 87 -9.64 1.76 10.60
N ARG A 88 -10.49 1.34 9.66
CA ARG A 88 -11.70 0.57 9.97
C ARG A 88 -11.36 -0.71 10.71
N ARG A 89 -10.34 -1.44 10.25
CA ARG A 89 -9.98 -2.73 10.82
C ARG A 89 -9.43 -2.62 12.24
N MET A 90 -8.58 -1.63 12.50
CA MET A 90 -8.06 -1.35 13.84
C MET A 90 -9.19 -0.94 14.79
N SER A 91 -10.14 -0.13 14.33
CA SER A 91 -11.33 0.24 15.09
C SER A 91 -12.20 -0.98 15.44
N GLU A 92 -12.41 -1.89 14.48
CA GLU A 92 -13.12 -3.15 14.72
C GLU A 92 -12.41 -4.01 15.76
N HIS A 93 -11.07 -4.07 15.72
CA HIS A 93 -10.28 -4.80 16.70
C HIS A 93 -10.41 -4.24 18.11
N LEU A 94 -10.43 -2.90 18.24
CA LEU A 94 -10.68 -2.22 19.51
C LEU A 94 -12.12 -2.37 20.02
N SER A 95 -13.12 -2.47 19.13
CA SER A 95 -14.53 -2.55 19.50
C SER A 95 -14.91 -3.82 20.29
N ASN A 96 -14.06 -4.85 20.25
CA ASN A 96 -14.31 -6.16 20.86
C ASN A 96 -15.66 -6.81 20.47
N THR A 97 -16.17 -6.51 19.27
CA THR A 97 -17.42 -7.08 18.74
C THR A 97 -17.16 -8.35 17.92
N SER A 98 -18.21 -8.98 17.40
CA SER A 98 -18.12 -10.10 16.45
C SER A 98 -17.32 -9.77 15.17
N ARG A 99 -17.14 -8.48 14.85
CA ARG A 99 -16.29 -8.03 13.72
C ARG A 99 -14.80 -8.13 14.04
N SER A 100 -14.40 -8.14 15.32
CA SER A 100 -13.00 -8.37 15.72
C SER A 100 -12.59 -9.81 15.45
N ALA A 101 -11.29 -10.02 15.19
CA ALA A 101 -10.73 -11.36 15.13
C ALA A 101 -10.96 -12.08 16.47
N THR A 102 -11.35 -13.35 16.40
CA THR A 102 -11.61 -14.17 17.60
C THR A 102 -10.45 -14.15 18.58
N TYR A 103 -9.22 -14.23 18.06
CA TYR A 103 -8.01 -14.15 18.88
C TYR A 103 -7.88 -12.84 19.64
N LEU A 104 -8.19 -11.71 18.99
CA LEU A 104 -8.05 -10.37 19.57
C LEU A 104 -9.21 -9.99 20.51
N ARG A 105 -10.28 -10.79 20.56
CA ARG A 105 -11.33 -10.62 21.57
C ARG A 105 -10.88 -11.08 22.96
N THR A 106 -10.01 -12.08 23.02
CA THR A 106 -9.43 -12.58 24.28
C THR A 106 -8.06 -11.97 24.57
N HIS A 107 -7.28 -11.62 23.53
CA HIS A 107 -5.96 -10.99 23.64
C HIS A 107 -6.04 -9.55 23.14
N LYS A 108 -6.16 -8.60 24.07
CA LYS A 108 -6.46 -7.22 23.71
C LYS A 108 -5.36 -6.61 22.85
N PRO A 109 -5.68 -6.02 21.68
CA PRO A 109 -4.70 -5.38 20.83
C PRO A 109 -4.16 -4.11 21.51
N LYS A 110 -2.83 -3.91 21.49
CA LYS A 110 -2.17 -2.78 22.15
C LYS A 110 -1.43 -1.90 21.16
N TYR A 111 -0.50 -2.49 20.40
CA TYR A 111 0.35 -1.76 19.47
C TYR A 111 0.28 -2.33 18.06
N VAL A 112 0.36 -1.47 17.05
CA VAL A 112 0.66 -1.87 15.68
C VAL A 112 2.16 -1.75 15.48
N VAL A 113 2.84 -2.89 15.44
CA VAL A 113 4.31 -2.96 15.37
C VAL A 113 4.85 -3.12 13.95
N TYR A 114 3.97 -3.40 12.99
CA TYR A 114 4.29 -3.48 11.57
C TYR A 114 3.06 -3.18 10.72
N SER A 115 3.25 -2.46 9.62
CA SER A 115 2.26 -2.31 8.56
C SER A 115 2.96 -2.15 7.21
N CYS A 116 2.47 -2.83 6.17
CA CYS A 116 3.00 -2.77 4.82
C CYS A 116 1.88 -2.66 3.79
N GLU A 117 2.02 -1.69 2.89
CA GLU A 117 1.14 -1.48 1.74
C GLU A 117 1.46 -2.46 0.60
N CYS A 118 0.41 -3.03 0.03
CA CYS A 118 0.44 -4.02 -1.04
C CYS A 118 -0.51 -3.58 -2.15
N LYS A 119 0.04 -3.37 -3.35
CA LYS A 119 -0.73 -2.90 -4.52
C LYS A 119 -1.80 -3.88 -4.97
N THR A 120 -1.63 -5.17 -4.68
CA THR A 120 -2.57 -6.22 -5.06
C THR A 120 -2.91 -7.10 -3.87
N ARG A 121 -4.08 -7.73 -3.94
CA ARG A 121 -4.51 -8.74 -2.96
C ARG A 121 -3.54 -9.93 -2.92
N GLY A 122 -2.98 -10.32 -4.07
CA GLY A 122 -2.06 -11.46 -4.18
C GLY A 122 -0.76 -11.23 -3.40
N ASP A 123 -0.22 -10.01 -3.49
CA ASP A 123 0.95 -9.59 -2.72
C ASP A 123 0.66 -9.63 -1.22
N ALA A 124 -0.49 -9.08 -0.81
CA ALA A 124 -0.91 -9.07 0.59
C ALA A 124 -1.06 -10.48 1.17
N VAL A 125 -1.72 -11.39 0.44
CA VAL A 125 -1.88 -12.79 0.85
C VAL A 125 -0.53 -13.50 0.94
N SER A 126 0.38 -13.26 -0.01
CA SER A 126 1.71 -13.87 -0.01
C SER A 126 2.53 -13.40 1.19
N LEU A 127 2.52 -12.10 1.48
CA LEU A 127 3.20 -11.52 2.63
C LEU A 127 2.60 -11.99 3.96
N GLU A 128 1.27 -12.00 4.10
CA GLU A 128 0.58 -12.50 5.29
C GLU A 128 0.94 -13.97 5.56
N ASN A 129 0.95 -14.81 4.52
CA ASN A 129 1.33 -16.22 4.65
C ASN A 129 2.79 -16.39 5.07
N ARG A 130 3.70 -15.57 4.52
CA ARG A 130 5.12 -15.59 4.92
C ARG A 130 5.28 -15.24 6.39
N LEU A 131 4.65 -14.14 6.84
CA LEU A 131 4.67 -13.72 8.25
C LEU A 131 4.06 -14.79 9.18
N LYS A 132 3.04 -15.52 8.74
CA LYS A 132 2.44 -16.60 9.55
C LYS A 132 3.32 -17.84 9.66
N ARG A 133 4.13 -18.15 8.64
CA ARG A 133 4.95 -19.38 8.56
C ARG A 133 6.37 -19.21 9.08
N ASP A 134 6.96 -18.05 8.86
CA ASP A 134 8.34 -17.74 9.21
C ASP A 134 8.37 -16.77 10.40
N TYR A 135 8.58 -17.33 11.59
CA TYR A 135 8.63 -16.55 12.82
C TYR A 135 9.87 -15.64 12.87
N THR A 136 11.01 -16.08 12.32
CA THR A 136 12.22 -15.26 12.27
C THR A 136 11.97 -14.01 11.43
N PHE A 137 11.43 -14.19 10.22
CA PHE A 137 11.05 -13.09 9.36
C PHE A 137 9.99 -12.18 10.01
N LYS A 138 9.02 -12.76 10.74
CA LYS A 138 8.04 -11.98 11.51
C LYS A 138 8.74 -11.07 12.52
N MET A 139 9.67 -11.62 13.30
CA MET A 139 10.38 -10.86 14.32
C MET A 139 11.28 -9.78 13.74
N GLU A 140 11.90 -10.01 12.58
CA GLU A 140 12.64 -8.99 11.84
C GLU A 140 11.75 -7.81 11.39
N CYS A 141 10.48 -8.08 11.10
CA CYS A 141 9.51 -7.04 10.72
C CYS A 141 8.97 -6.24 11.92
N VAL A 142 9.13 -6.73 13.15
CA VAL A 142 8.62 -6.02 14.34
C VAL A 142 9.42 -4.73 14.55
N GLY A 143 8.77 -3.61 14.24
CA GLY A 143 9.33 -2.28 14.34
C GLY A 143 8.86 -1.51 15.58
N PRO A 144 8.84 -0.17 15.52
CA PRO A 144 8.36 0.68 16.59
C PRO A 144 6.91 0.37 16.99
N ARG A 145 6.63 0.46 18.29
CA ARG A 145 5.29 0.31 18.85
C ARG A 145 4.51 1.60 18.65
N ARG A 146 3.56 1.59 17.72
CA ARG A 146 2.58 2.67 17.55
C ARG A 146 1.30 2.30 18.28
N ASP A 147 0.72 3.20 19.07
CA ASP A 147 -0.57 2.90 19.70
C ASP A 147 -1.61 2.67 18.60
N ILE A 148 -2.43 1.63 18.76
CA ILE A 148 -3.44 1.29 17.77
C ILE A 148 -4.43 2.45 17.52
N ARG A 149 -4.66 3.32 18.50
CA ARG A 149 -5.50 4.53 18.36
C ARG A 149 -4.83 5.59 17.49
N GLU A 150 -3.53 5.81 17.67
CA GLU A 150 -2.75 6.73 16.84
C GLU A 150 -2.78 6.32 15.37
N VAL A 151 -2.72 5.01 15.10
CA VAL A 151 -2.85 4.48 13.72
C VAL A 151 -4.23 4.73 13.13
N ILE A 152 -5.30 4.67 13.93
CA ILE A 152 -6.65 5.00 13.46
C ILE A 152 -6.71 6.49 13.09
N ASP A 153 -6.23 7.35 13.98
CA ASP A 153 -6.31 8.80 13.82
C ASP A 153 -5.48 9.30 12.64
N SER A 154 -4.27 8.75 12.44
CA SER A 154 -3.40 9.13 11.32
C SER A 154 -4.00 8.78 9.96
N GLU A 155 -4.65 7.63 9.86
CA GLU A 155 -5.20 7.09 8.62
C GLU A 155 -6.55 7.73 8.27
N LEU A 156 -7.32 8.15 9.27
CA LEU A 156 -8.53 8.95 9.06
C LEU A 156 -8.19 10.39 8.64
N SER A 157 -7.09 10.96 9.14
CA SER A 157 -6.67 12.34 8.80
C SER A 157 -6.24 12.50 7.34
N TYR A 158 -5.90 11.42 6.65
CA TYR A 158 -5.46 11.45 5.25
C TYR A 158 -6.62 11.35 4.24
N LYS A 159 -7.83 10.99 4.71
CA LYS A 159 -9.04 10.85 3.89
C LYS A 159 -9.89 12.12 3.95
#